data_AF-A0A4Y7KFK8-F1
#
_entry.id   AF-A0A4Y7KFK8-F1
#
_cell.length_a   1.000
_cell.length_b   1.000
_cell.length_c   1.000
_cell.angle_alpha   90.00
_cell.angle_beta   90.00
_cell.angle_gamma   90.00
#
_symmetry.space_group_name_H-M   'P 1'
#
loop_
_entity.id
_entity.type
_entity.pdbx_description
1 polymer ?
#
loop_
_entity_poly.entity_id
_entity_poly.type
_entity_poly.pdbx_seq_one_letter_code
_entity_poly.pdbx_strand_id
1 'polypeptide(L)'
;MNRLVCYTRGPNKLGYVVNLDPAVMTIPYGVNIDIRDAVKHKEVMKQYNLGLNGGILTLLNLFATKFDEVVSEKRADQLDYVLVDTPGQIEIFTWSASGWIITEAFASTFPTVIAYVVDTPRSSSPVTFMSNMIYACSILYKT
;
A
#
# COMPACT_ATOMS: atom_id res chain seq x y z
N MET A 1 8.63 6.27 -0.56
CA MET A 1 8.69 5.32 -1.68
C MET A 1 9.81 5.61 -2.70
N ASN A 2 9.78 6.73 -3.44
CA ASN A 2 10.72 7.01 -4.56
C ASN A 2 12.22 6.76 -4.26
N ARG A 3 12.74 7.29 -3.14
CA ARG A 3 14.15 7.10 -2.75
C ARG A 3 14.53 5.62 -2.58
N LEU A 4 13.61 4.82 -2.04
CA LEU A 4 13.83 3.40 -1.78
C LEU A 4 13.88 2.63 -3.09
N VAL A 5 12.98 2.95 -4.02
CA VAL A 5 12.99 2.42 -5.41
C VAL A 5 14.28 2.81 -6.14
N CYS A 6 14.75 4.06 -6.02
CA CYS A 6 16.02 4.48 -6.62
C CYS A 6 17.23 3.73 -6.03
N TYR A 7 17.24 3.51 -4.71
CA TYR A 7 18.32 2.79 -4.05
C TYR A 7 18.36 1.30 -4.45
N THR A 8 17.19 0.68 -4.61
CA THR A 8 17.10 -0.73 -4.94
C THR A 8 17.30 -1.04 -6.42
N ARG A 9 17.24 -0.03 -7.31
CA ARG A 9 17.60 -0.10 -8.74
C ARG A 9 19.10 -0.29 -9.03
N GLY A 10 19.92 -0.58 -8.02
CA GLY A 10 21.32 -0.96 -8.23
C GLY A 10 21.45 -2.22 -9.10
N PRO A 11 22.63 -2.45 -9.72
CA PRO A 11 22.83 -3.63 -10.55
C PRO A 11 22.57 -4.90 -9.72
N ASN A 12 21.87 -5.86 -10.34
CA ASN A 12 21.62 -7.21 -9.80
C ASN A 12 20.48 -7.40 -8.77
N LYS A 13 19.48 -6.51 -8.70
CA LYS A 13 18.25 -6.78 -7.94
C LYS A 13 16.98 -6.66 -8.79
N LEU A 14 16.15 -7.69 -8.78
CA LEU A 14 14.85 -7.74 -9.43
C LEU A 14 13.76 -7.30 -8.46
N GLY A 15 13.41 -6.03 -8.56
CA GLY A 15 12.38 -5.39 -7.76
C GLY A 15 11.01 -5.39 -8.42
N TYR A 16 9.99 -5.63 -7.60
CA TYR A 16 8.59 -5.45 -8.00
C TYR A 16 7.96 -4.29 -7.22
N VAL A 17 7.34 -3.34 -7.92
CA VAL A 17 6.71 -2.17 -7.29
C VAL A 17 5.21 -2.19 -7.56
N VAL A 18 4.42 -2.16 -6.49
CA VAL A 18 2.96 -2.15 -6.53
C VAL A 18 2.45 -0.83 -5.94
N ASN A 19 1.59 -0.12 -6.67
CA ASN A 19 0.89 1.07 -6.20
C ASN A 19 -0.57 0.72 -5.88
N LEU A 20 -0.96 0.92 -4.62
CA LEU A 20 -2.34 0.75 -4.15
C LEU A 20 -3.03 2.09 -3.85
N ASP A 21 -2.39 3.23 -4.07
CA ASP A 21 -3.03 4.54 -3.92
C ASP A 21 -3.72 4.98 -5.23
N PRO A 22 -5.06 5.05 -5.26
CA PRO A 22 -5.78 5.51 -6.45
C PRO A 22 -5.89 7.04 -6.55
N ALA A 23 -5.59 7.78 -5.48
CA ALA A 23 -5.71 9.23 -5.41
C ALA A 23 -4.43 9.96 -5.87
N VAL A 24 -3.32 9.25 -6.08
CA VAL A 24 -2.07 9.83 -6.57
C VAL A 24 -2.20 10.27 -8.04
N MET A 25 -1.85 11.54 -8.32
CA MET A 25 -1.94 12.08 -9.68
C MET A 25 -0.78 11.63 -10.57
N THR A 26 0.45 11.71 -10.05
CA THR A 26 1.68 11.41 -10.79
C THR A 26 2.61 10.58 -9.92
N ILE A 27 3.04 9.42 -10.43
CA ILE A 27 3.98 8.56 -9.72
C ILE A 27 5.40 8.85 -10.23
N PRO A 28 6.35 9.25 -9.36
CA PRO A 28 7.70 9.65 -9.78
C PRO A 28 8.66 8.47 -10.01
N TYR A 29 8.17 7.23 -10.02
CA TYR A 29 8.95 6.01 -10.22
C TYR A 29 8.19 5.03 -11.12
N GLY A 30 8.91 4.04 -11.65
CA GLY A 30 8.31 2.96 -12.45
C GLY A 30 7.58 1.99 -11.54
N VAL A 31 6.33 1.70 -11.87
CA VAL A 31 5.43 0.79 -11.15
C VAL A 31 5.12 -0.40 -12.04
N ASN A 32 5.09 -1.61 -11.47
CA ASN A 32 4.72 -2.82 -12.20
C ASN A 32 3.22 -3.08 -12.16
N ILE A 33 2.56 -2.77 -11.03
CA ILE A 33 1.11 -2.89 -10.86
C ILE A 33 0.57 -1.60 -10.27
N ASP A 34 -0.38 -0.99 -10.97
CA ASP A 34 -1.04 0.23 -10.51
C ASP A 34 -2.55 0.00 -10.40
N ILE A 35 -3.11 0.25 -9.21
CA ILE A 35 -4.56 0.18 -8.97
C ILE A 35 -5.36 1.10 -9.91
N ARG A 36 -4.73 2.18 -10.41
CA ARG A 36 -5.35 3.15 -11.31
C ARG A 36 -5.63 2.59 -12.70
N ASP A 37 -4.94 1.53 -13.11
CA ASP A 37 -5.15 0.88 -14.40
C ASP A 37 -6.40 0.00 -14.40
N ALA A 38 -6.77 -0.55 -13.24
CA ALA A 38 -7.95 -1.37 -13.10
C ALA A 38 -9.23 -0.53 -13.15
N VAL A 39 -9.30 0.55 -12.35
CA VAL A 39 -10.50 1.39 -12.23
C VAL A 39 -10.11 2.83 -11.91
N LYS A 40 -10.70 3.80 -12.63
CA LYS A 40 -10.44 5.23 -12.43
C LYS A 40 -11.17 5.76 -11.20
N HIS A 41 -10.42 6.33 -10.26
CA HIS A 41 -10.95 6.91 -9.01
C HIS A 41 -12.09 7.93 -9.21
N LYS A 42 -11.91 8.86 -10.16
CA LYS A 42 -12.91 9.91 -10.45
C LYS A 42 -14.24 9.35 -10.96
N GLU A 43 -14.20 8.19 -11.62
CA GLU A 43 -15.38 7.56 -12.19
C GLU A 43 -16.18 6.82 -11.10
N VAL A 44 -15.49 6.11 -10.20
CA VAL A 44 -16.09 5.46 -9.04
C VAL A 44 -16.78 6.47 -8.13
N MET A 45 -16.14 7.60 -7.85
CA MET A 45 -16.76 8.67 -7.04
C MET A 45 -18.06 9.17 -7.65
N LYS A 46 -18.12 9.32 -8.99
CA LYS A 46 -19.32 9.79 -9.69
C LYS A 46 -20.41 8.72 -9.75
N GLN A 47 -20.06 7.48 -10.07
CA GLN A 47 -21.01 6.38 -10.22
C GLN A 47 -21.68 6.02 -8.90
N TYR A 48 -20.92 5.98 -7.80
CA TYR A 48 -21.41 5.58 -6.49
C TYR A 48 -21.76 6.79 -5.58
N ASN A 49 -21.62 8.02 -6.07
CA ASN A 49 -21.82 9.26 -5.33
C ASN A 49 -21.06 9.29 -3.98
N LEU A 50 -19.79 8.87 -4.01
CA LEU A 50 -18.95 8.72 -2.83
C LEU A 50 -18.00 9.91 -2.64
N GLY A 51 -17.73 10.25 -1.38
CA GLY A 51 -16.63 11.13 -1.00
C GLY A 51 -15.25 10.50 -1.24
N LEU A 52 -14.19 11.27 -1.00
CA LEU A 52 -12.80 10.84 -1.24
C LEU A 52 -12.47 9.48 -0.58
N ASN A 53 -12.73 9.35 0.72
CA ASN A 53 -12.41 8.13 1.47
C ASN A 53 -13.26 6.92 1.02
N GLY A 54 -14.53 7.16 0.69
CA GLY A 54 -15.41 6.11 0.15
C GLY A 54 -14.93 5.61 -1.21
N GLY A 55 -14.50 6.52 -2.09
CA GLY A 55 -13.92 6.18 -3.39
C GLY A 55 -12.66 5.32 -3.27
N ILE A 56 -11.73 5.69 -2.38
CA ILE A 56 -10.50 4.92 -2.13
C ILE A 56 -10.84 3.51 -1.61
N LEU A 57 -11.75 3.40 -0.63
CA LEU A 57 -12.16 2.12 -0.06
C LEU A 57 -12.80 1.19 -1.11
N THR A 58 -13.70 1.72 -1.94
CA THR A 58 -14.36 0.94 -3.00
C THR A 58 -13.33 0.42 -4.01
N LEU A 59 -12.34 1.23 -4.39
CA LEU A 59 -11.27 0.80 -5.30
C LEU A 59 -10.41 -0.29 -4.69
N LEU A 60 -10.02 -0.16 -3.42
CA LEU A 60 -9.30 -1.21 -2.71
C LEU A 60 -10.09 -2.51 -2.66
N ASN A 61 -11.40 -2.45 -2.42
CA ASN A 61 -12.26 -3.63 -2.43
C ASN A 61 -12.31 -4.29 -3.82
N LEU A 62 -12.42 -3.49 -4.90
CA LEU A 62 -12.40 -4.00 -6.27
C LEU A 62 -11.04 -4.55 -6.68
N PHE A 63 -9.96 -4.02 -6.12
CA PHE A 63 -8.62 -4.54 -6.36
C PHE A 63 -8.37 -5.84 -5.60
N ALA A 64 -8.86 -5.95 -4.36
CA ALA A 64 -8.74 -7.15 -3.54
C ALA A 64 -9.36 -8.39 -4.22
N THR A 65 -10.45 -8.24 -4.99
CA THR A 65 -11.05 -9.38 -5.70
C THR A 65 -10.23 -9.92 -6.88
N LYS A 66 -9.29 -9.12 -7.40
CA LYS A 66 -8.36 -9.53 -8.47
C LYS A 66 -6.94 -9.77 -7.96
N PHE A 67 -6.76 -9.68 -6.65
CA PHE A 67 -5.43 -9.67 -6.04
C PHE A 67 -4.75 -11.03 -6.10
N ASP A 68 -5.53 -12.12 -6.10
CA ASP A 68 -5.01 -13.49 -6.25
C ASP A 68 -4.28 -13.70 -7.59
N GLU A 69 -4.70 -13.02 -8.67
CA GLU A 69 -4.00 -13.08 -9.96
C GLU A 69 -2.66 -12.32 -9.94
N VAL A 70 -2.56 -11.31 -9.07
CA VAL A 70 -1.40 -10.45 -8.89
C VAL A 70 -0.33 -11.15 -8.05
N VAL A 71 -0.74 -11.81 -6.96
CA VAL A 71 0.13 -12.57 -6.05
C VAL A 71 0.24 -14.02 -6.53
N SER A 72 0.76 -14.21 -7.75
CA SER A 72 1.09 -15.56 -8.19
C SER A 72 2.40 -16.01 -7.54
N GLU A 73 2.34 -17.11 -6.77
CA GLU A 73 3.51 -17.77 -6.15
C GLU A 73 4.65 -18.04 -7.16
N LYS A 74 4.31 -18.25 -8.44
CA LYS A 74 5.29 -18.50 -9.50
C LYS A 74 6.27 -17.35 -9.73
N ARG A 75 5.93 -16.13 -9.33
CA ARG A 75 6.82 -14.96 -9.42
C ARG A 75 7.66 -14.77 -8.17
N ALA A 76 7.35 -15.49 -7.08
CA ALA A 76 8.02 -15.25 -5.82
C ALA A 76 9.51 -15.59 -5.85
N ASP A 77 9.87 -16.69 -6.52
CA ASP A 77 11.26 -17.16 -6.60
C ASP A 77 12.16 -16.31 -7.51
N GLN A 78 11.58 -15.38 -8.29
CA GLN A 78 12.32 -14.56 -9.27
C GLN A 78 12.54 -13.13 -8.78
N LEU A 79 11.94 -12.74 -7.65
CA LEU A 79 11.94 -11.37 -7.16
C LEU A 79 12.74 -11.29 -5.87
N ASP A 80 13.66 -10.32 -5.80
CA ASP A 80 14.46 -10.08 -4.59
C ASP A 80 13.68 -9.28 -3.55
N TYR A 81 12.77 -8.41 -4.01
CA TYR A 81 11.95 -7.59 -3.14
C TYR A 81 10.67 -7.12 -3.82
N VAL A 82 9.62 -6.96 -3.02
CA VAL A 82 8.35 -6.34 -3.42
C VAL A 82 8.15 -5.09 -2.56
N LEU A 83 7.94 -3.95 -3.21
CA LEU A 83 7.60 -2.70 -2.53
C LEU A 83 6.16 -2.35 -2.84
N VAL A 84 5.36 -2.23 -1.79
CA VAL A 84 3.94 -1.88 -1.88
C VAL A 84 3.74 -0.47 -1.34
N ASP A 85 3.20 0.41 -2.17
CA ASP A 85 2.81 1.76 -1.77
C ASP A 85 1.31 1.75 -1.43
N THR A 86 0.99 2.12 -0.19
CA THR A 86 -0.37 2.10 0.34
C THR A 86 -1.06 3.45 0.19
N PRO A 87 -2.39 3.52 0.26
CA PRO A 87 -3.12 4.79 0.23
C PRO A 87 -2.63 5.77 1.32
N GLY A 88 -2.52 7.06 0.98
CA GLY A 88 -2.05 8.08 1.94
C GLY A 88 -2.92 8.24 3.20
N GLN A 89 -4.17 7.80 3.17
CA GLN A 89 -5.04 7.72 4.34
C GLN A 89 -4.87 6.36 5.02
N ILE A 90 -4.00 6.31 6.03
CA ILE A 90 -3.60 5.06 6.69
C ILE A 90 -4.79 4.27 7.25
N GLU A 91 -5.81 4.95 7.75
CA GLU A 91 -7.00 4.32 8.35
C GLU A 91 -7.79 3.50 7.33
N ILE A 92 -7.84 3.95 6.07
CA ILE A 92 -8.55 3.24 5.00
C ILE A 92 -7.85 1.91 4.72
N PHE A 93 -6.53 1.86 4.82
CA PHE A 93 -5.79 0.61 4.60
C PHE A 93 -5.80 -0.29 5.84
N THR A 94 -5.55 0.26 7.03
CA THR A 94 -5.38 -0.54 8.26
C THR A 94 -6.70 -1.05 8.85
N TRP A 95 -7.81 -0.35 8.64
CA TRP A 95 -9.12 -0.73 9.18
C TRP A 95 -10.09 -1.31 8.15
N SER A 96 -9.73 -1.35 6.86
CA SER A 96 -10.57 -2.00 5.85
C SER A 96 -10.33 -3.51 5.80
N ALA A 97 -11.40 -4.25 5.46
CA ALA A 97 -11.31 -5.67 5.18
C ALA A 97 -10.42 -5.95 3.96
N SER A 98 -10.46 -5.09 2.93
CA SER A 98 -9.62 -5.25 1.73
C SER A 98 -8.14 -5.03 2.01
N GLY A 99 -7.78 -4.01 2.82
CA GLY A 99 -6.39 -3.80 3.23
C GLY A 99 -5.86 -4.96 4.07
N TRP A 100 -6.68 -5.51 4.96
CA TRP A 100 -6.37 -6.74 5.69
C TRP A 100 -6.08 -7.92 4.75
N ILE A 101 -7.02 -8.24 3.85
CA ILE A 101 -6.90 -9.37 2.91
C ILE A 101 -5.63 -9.24 2.06
N ILE A 102 -5.35 -8.04 1.53
CA ILE A 102 -4.15 -7.79 0.73
C ILE A 102 -2.87 -8.02 1.55
N THR A 103 -2.84 -7.53 2.79
CA THR A 103 -1.68 -7.68 3.68
C THR A 103 -1.47 -9.13 4.08
N GLU A 104 -2.54 -9.86 4.41
CA GLU A 104 -2.52 -11.28 4.77
C GLU A 104 -2.07 -12.15 3.59
N ALA A 105 -2.56 -11.86 2.38
CA ALA A 105 -2.14 -12.55 1.17
C ALA A 105 -0.64 -12.35 0.88
N PHE A 106 -0.12 -11.12 1.03
CA PHE A 106 1.32 -10.90 0.93
C PHE A 106 2.10 -11.63 2.04
N ALA A 107 1.64 -11.59 3.29
CA ALA A 107 2.30 -12.23 4.42
C ALA A 107 2.31 -13.77 4.31
N SER A 108 1.31 -14.35 3.67
CA SER A 108 1.20 -15.80 3.44
C SER A 108 2.14 -16.28 2.33
N THR A 109 2.37 -15.47 1.31
CA THR A 109 3.24 -15.83 0.16
C THR A 109 4.69 -15.40 0.35
N PHE A 110 4.93 -14.27 1.03
CA PHE A 110 6.24 -13.64 1.15
C PHE A 110 6.57 -13.27 2.59
N PRO A 111 7.86 -13.35 3.00
CA PRO A 111 8.32 -12.70 4.22
C PRO A 111 8.07 -11.18 4.14
N THR A 112 6.99 -10.73 4.77
CA THR A 112 6.48 -9.36 4.65
C THR A 112 6.88 -8.53 5.87
N VAL A 113 7.37 -7.30 5.62
CA VAL A 113 7.74 -6.35 6.68
C VAL A 113 6.95 -5.07 6.49
N ILE A 114 6.31 -4.59 7.56
CA ILE A 114 5.57 -3.34 7.56
C ILE A 114 6.51 -2.19 7.95
N ALA A 115 6.67 -1.23 7.05
CA ALA A 115 7.42 0.00 7.30
C ALA A 115 6.48 1.14 7.71
N TYR A 116 6.35 1.39 9.02
CA TYR A 116 5.59 2.51 9.55
C TYR A 116 6.43 3.81 9.49
N VAL A 117 6.06 4.72 8.61
CA VAL A 117 6.80 5.99 8.39
C VAL A 117 6.22 7.09 9.26
N VAL A 118 7.06 7.68 10.11
CA VAL A 118 6.69 8.80 11.00
C VAL A 118 7.29 10.10 10.49
N ASP A 119 6.48 11.16 10.46
CA ASP A 119 6.93 12.53 10.22
C ASP A 119 7.67 13.05 11.47
N THR A 120 9.00 12.96 11.44
CA THR A 120 9.87 13.34 12.58
C THR A 120 9.76 14.84 12.95
N PRO A 121 9.80 15.79 12.00
CA PRO A 121 9.57 17.22 12.30
C PRO A 121 8.25 17.50 13.01
N ARG A 122 7.18 16.76 12.72
CA ARG A 122 5.87 16.94 13.37
C ARG A 122 5.70 16.16 14.67
N SER A 123 6.60 15.23 14.97
CA SER A 123 6.55 14.37 16.16
C SER A 123 7.43 14.86 17.31
N SER A 124 7.76 16.16 17.35
CA SER A 124 8.58 16.75 18.43
C SER A 124 7.85 16.81 19.77
N SER A 125 6.52 16.88 19.75
CA SER A 125 5.70 16.84 20.96
C SER A 125 5.63 15.41 21.51
N PRO A 126 5.88 15.19 22.81
CA PRO A 126 5.79 13.87 23.43
C PRO A 126 4.43 13.20 23.26
N VAL A 127 3.35 13.99 23.24
CA VAL A 127 1.98 13.47 23.07
C VAL A 127 1.82 12.89 21.67
N THR A 128 2.22 13.64 20.65
CA THR A 128 2.15 13.20 19.24
C THR A 128 3.03 11.99 19.00
N PHE A 129 4.24 11.98 19.56
CA PHE A 129 5.14 10.84 19.46
C PHE A 129 4.55 9.58 20.09
N MET A 130 4.01 9.69 21.31
CA MET A 130 3.37 8.57 22.01
C MET A 130 2.17 8.02 21.22
N SER A 131 1.31 8.89 20.69
CA SER A 131 0.19 8.48 19.84
C SER A 131 0.66 7.72 18.59
N ASN A 132 1.71 8.20 17.91
CA ASN A 132 2.27 7.51 16.75
C ASN A 132 2.85 6.13 17.11
N MET A 133 3.50 6.00 18.27
CA MET A 133 4.05 4.70 18.71
C MET A 133 2.96 3.71 19.09
N ILE A 134 1.91 4.15 19.79
CA ILE A 134 0.75 3.29 20.10
C ILE A 134 0.07 2.84 18.80
N TYR A 135 -0.06 3.75 17.82
CA TYR A 135 -0.64 3.41 16.52
C TYR A 135 0.21 2.38 15.77
N ALA A 136 1.54 2.54 15.76
CA ALA A 136 2.46 1.56 15.18
C ALA A 136 2.34 0.18 15.84
N CYS A 137 2.30 0.14 17.18
CA CYS A 137 2.06 -1.10 17.93
C CYS A 137 0.70 -1.73 17.59
N SER A 138 -0.34 -0.91 17.43
CA SER A 138 -1.67 -1.42 17.09
C SER A 138 -1.71 -2.12 15.72
N ILE A 139 -0.91 -1.64 14.76
CA ILE A 139 -0.75 -2.29 13.45
C ILE A 139 0.04 -3.59 13.60
N LEU A 140 1.16 -3.54 14.32
CA LEU A 140 2.04 -4.69 14.52
C LEU A 140 1.32 -5.88 15.14
N TYR A 141 0.50 -5.67 16.18
CA TYR A 141 -0.24 -6.75 16.84
C TYR A 141 -1.48 -7.22 16.10
N LYS A 142 -1.89 -6.49 15.05
CA LYS A 142 -3.06 -6.85 14.26
C LYS A 142 -2.71 -7.92 13.22
N THR A 143 -1.53 -7.81 12.61
CA THR A 143 -0.91 -8.80 11.71
C THR A 143 -0.24 -9.93 12.48
#